data_AF-R1H2S9-F1
#
_entry.id   AF-R1H2S9-F1
#
_cell.length_a   1.000
_cell.length_b   1.000
_cell.length_c   1.000
_cell.angle_alpha   90.00
_cell.angle_beta   90.00
_cell.angle_gamma   90.00
#
_symmetry.space_group_name_H-M   'P 1'
#
loop_
_entity.id
_entity.type
_entity.pdbx_description
1 polymer ?
#
loop_
_entity_poly.entity_id
_entity_poly.type
_entity_poly.pdbx_seq_one_letter_code
_entity_poly.pdbx_strand_id
1 'polypeptide(L)'
;MDTKLALDFEHVTFDGVSSDSVSVMHTTGQTDGISYDITWESSSVVIYNGGTGTFSFGPLPANQWSMPAGKTNGSLTLNGTEVLFDTTNSFTWYDRQWQDSSPTLGNWTWFELHFQDPLIKASIWAIDENTEPKNTSRFASVRTPDGTHVLTYTLSPDYSTTWYSSCSNETYPLAWTLEFQNGEKLVAKSIRPDQELCGEVQIAYEGFVEVTGTVLGNEAAYGLVEIVDTRVSI
;
A
#
# COMPACT_ATOMS: atom_id res chain seq x y z
N MET A 1 29.58 -11.30 -4.02
CA MET A 1 29.06 -10.54 -2.87
C MET A 1 27.72 -11.13 -2.56
N ASP A 2 27.55 -11.63 -1.34
CA ASP A 2 26.24 -12.11 -0.87
C ASP A 2 25.36 -10.86 -0.73
N THR A 3 24.35 -10.73 -1.59
CA THR A 3 23.47 -9.55 -1.69
C THR A 3 22.17 -9.80 -0.97
N LYS A 4 22.25 -10.49 0.19
CA LYS A 4 21.09 -10.82 1.00
C LYS A 4 20.51 -9.54 1.59
N LEU A 5 19.22 -9.28 1.36
CA LEU A 5 18.52 -8.23 2.08
C LEU A 5 18.46 -8.64 3.55
N ALA A 6 19.03 -7.82 4.42
CA ALA A 6 18.96 -7.98 5.86
C ALA A 6 18.99 -6.58 6.50
N LEU A 7 17.88 -6.18 7.09
CA LEU A 7 17.69 -4.92 7.79
C LEU A 7 17.39 -5.22 9.25
N ASP A 8 17.99 -4.45 10.15
CA ASP A 8 17.83 -4.55 11.59
C ASP A 8 17.71 -3.14 12.16
N PHE A 9 16.54 -2.86 12.73
CA PHE A 9 16.18 -1.58 13.33
C PHE A 9 15.86 -1.74 14.83
N GLU A 10 16.63 -2.56 15.55
CA GLU A 10 16.54 -2.85 16.99
C GLU A 10 15.26 -3.62 17.40
N HIS A 11 14.10 -3.07 17.10
CA HIS A 11 12.79 -3.64 17.41
C HIS A 11 12.09 -4.26 16.21
N VAL A 12 12.64 -4.09 15.00
CA VAL A 12 12.10 -4.64 13.75
C VAL A 12 13.24 -5.20 12.92
N THR A 13 13.09 -6.43 12.43
CA THR A 13 13.98 -7.03 11.43
C THR A 13 13.24 -7.27 10.13
N PHE A 14 13.97 -7.22 9.01
CA PHE A 14 13.42 -7.51 7.69
C PHE A 14 14.49 -8.14 6.80
N ASP A 15 14.31 -9.40 6.41
CA ASP A 15 15.32 -10.11 5.63
C ASP A 15 14.74 -11.09 4.61
N GLY A 16 15.51 -11.34 3.54
CA GLY A 16 15.17 -12.35 2.53
C GLY A 16 15.79 -13.69 2.90
N VAL A 17 15.00 -14.68 3.31
CA VAL A 17 15.49 -15.97 3.82
C VAL A 17 15.72 -17.03 2.75
N SER A 18 15.21 -16.85 1.53
CA SER A 18 15.50 -17.71 0.38
C SER A 18 16.90 -17.49 -0.20
N SER A 19 17.40 -18.46 -0.97
CA SER A 19 18.73 -18.35 -1.61
C SER A 19 18.86 -17.20 -2.61
N ASP A 20 17.74 -16.76 -3.21
CA ASP A 20 17.68 -15.59 -4.10
C ASP A 20 17.39 -14.28 -3.36
N SER A 21 17.23 -14.34 -2.03
CA SER A 21 16.97 -13.19 -1.14
C SER A 21 15.67 -12.41 -1.41
N VAL A 22 14.78 -12.91 -2.27
CA VAL A 22 13.55 -12.20 -2.66
C VAL A 22 12.30 -13.10 -2.74
N SER A 23 12.45 -14.40 -2.94
CA SER A 23 11.31 -15.32 -3.06
C SER A 23 10.67 -15.65 -1.72
N VAL A 24 11.43 -15.66 -0.63
CA VAL A 24 10.90 -15.82 0.73
C VAL A 24 11.46 -14.73 1.61
N MET A 25 10.57 -13.98 2.23
CA MET A 25 10.88 -12.84 3.08
C MET A 25 10.41 -13.12 4.50
N HIS A 26 11.09 -12.51 5.46
CA HIS A 26 10.81 -12.63 6.88
C HIS A 26 10.88 -11.26 7.53
N THR A 27 9.96 -11.00 8.46
CA THR A 27 10.02 -9.81 9.31
C THR A 27 9.57 -10.16 10.72
N THR A 28 10.28 -9.61 11.69
CA THR A 28 9.86 -9.67 13.09
C THR A 28 9.75 -8.26 13.61
N GLY A 29 8.87 -8.07 14.59
CA GLY A 29 8.70 -6.78 15.25
C GLY A 29 8.21 -6.96 16.66
N GLN A 30 8.67 -6.11 17.59
CA GLN A 30 8.23 -6.14 18.97
C GLN A 30 8.12 -4.74 19.56
N THR A 31 6.99 -4.46 20.20
CA THR A 31 6.73 -3.28 21.02
C THR A 31 6.03 -3.70 22.32
N ASP A 32 5.74 -2.75 23.20
CA ASP A 32 5.02 -3.03 24.44
C ASP A 32 3.61 -3.59 24.15
N GLY A 33 3.42 -4.87 24.49
CA GLY A 33 2.13 -5.55 24.35
C GLY A 33 1.84 -6.12 22.96
N ILE A 34 2.70 -5.92 21.96
CA ILE A 34 2.54 -6.46 20.59
C ILE A 34 3.86 -7.03 20.08
N SER A 35 3.83 -8.24 19.52
CA SER A 35 4.93 -8.73 18.69
C SER A 35 4.41 -9.52 17.49
N TYR A 36 5.16 -9.53 16.40
CA TYR A 36 4.87 -10.34 15.23
C TYR A 36 6.12 -11.05 14.72
N ASP A 37 5.90 -12.21 14.11
CA ASP A 37 6.88 -12.95 13.33
C ASP A 37 6.15 -13.42 12.07
N ILE A 38 6.52 -12.87 10.91
CA ILE A 38 5.81 -13.08 9.66
C ILE A 38 6.80 -13.53 8.60
N THR A 39 6.52 -14.68 7.99
CA THR A 39 7.22 -15.14 6.79
C THR A 39 6.23 -15.17 5.63
N TRP A 40 6.65 -14.73 4.44
CA TRP A 40 5.85 -14.93 3.23
C TRP A 40 6.68 -15.44 2.05
N GLU A 41 6.10 -16.36 1.30
CA GLU A 41 6.59 -16.82 0.01
C GLU A 41 5.92 -16.02 -1.10
N SER A 42 6.72 -15.51 -2.04
CA SER A 42 6.22 -14.83 -3.24
C SER A 42 5.46 -15.81 -4.13
N SER A 43 4.13 -15.76 -4.06
CA SER A 43 3.22 -16.66 -4.79
C SER A 43 2.35 -15.97 -5.83
N SER A 44 2.55 -14.66 -6.03
CA SER A 44 1.73 -13.82 -6.88
C SER A 44 2.60 -13.11 -7.92
N VAL A 45 2.10 -13.01 -9.16
CA VAL A 45 2.77 -12.25 -10.22
C VAL A 45 2.89 -10.79 -9.78
N VAL A 46 4.09 -10.23 -9.88
CA VAL A 46 4.31 -8.84 -9.44
C VAL A 46 3.54 -7.84 -10.31
N ILE A 47 3.17 -6.71 -9.70
CA ILE A 47 2.69 -5.52 -10.40
C ILE A 47 3.90 -4.60 -10.57
N TYR A 48 4.24 -4.30 -11.82
CA TYR A 48 5.16 -3.22 -12.14
C TYR A 48 4.39 -1.91 -12.15
N ASN A 49 4.56 -1.09 -11.10
CA ASN A 49 3.82 0.17 -10.95
C ASN A 49 4.12 1.12 -12.12
N GLY A 50 3.09 1.75 -12.67
CA GLY A 50 3.22 2.57 -13.89
C GLY A 50 3.47 1.75 -15.16
N GLY A 51 3.30 0.42 -15.12
CA GLY A 51 3.45 -0.50 -16.25
C GLY A 51 4.87 -1.02 -16.44
N THR A 52 5.89 -0.19 -16.18
CA THR A 52 7.32 -0.59 -16.28
C THR A 52 8.01 -0.71 -14.93
N GLY A 53 7.33 -0.35 -13.84
CA GLY A 53 7.91 -0.31 -12.50
C GLY A 53 8.66 0.98 -12.22
N THR A 54 8.48 2.02 -13.03
CA THR A 54 9.11 3.34 -12.86
C THR A 54 8.06 4.42 -13.05
N PHE A 55 7.98 5.37 -12.13
CA PHE A 55 7.06 6.51 -12.22
C PHE A 55 7.63 7.76 -11.55
N SER A 56 7.07 8.92 -11.89
CA SER A 56 7.42 10.19 -11.24
C SER A 56 6.93 10.21 -9.80
N PHE A 57 7.86 10.37 -8.87
CA PHE A 57 7.61 10.50 -7.44
C PHE A 57 8.77 11.27 -6.80
N GLY A 58 8.83 12.56 -7.07
CA GLY A 58 10.01 13.33 -6.70
C GLY A 58 10.70 14.04 -7.86
N PRO A 59 11.84 14.70 -7.54
CA PRO A 59 12.73 15.26 -8.55
C PRO A 59 13.36 14.17 -9.44
N LEU A 60 13.43 12.92 -8.96
CA LEU A 60 13.88 11.76 -9.72
C LEU A 60 12.78 10.68 -9.74
N PRO A 61 12.71 9.84 -10.80
CA PRO A 61 11.76 8.74 -10.84
C PRO A 61 12.01 7.73 -9.71
N ALA A 62 10.92 7.24 -9.13
CA ALA A 62 10.95 6.08 -8.26
C ALA A 62 10.81 4.80 -9.09
N ASN A 63 11.40 3.72 -8.59
CA ASN A 63 11.16 2.38 -9.08
C ASN A 63 10.38 1.60 -8.03
N GLN A 64 9.33 0.90 -8.44
CA GLN A 64 8.52 0.08 -7.55
C GLN A 64 7.94 -1.14 -8.26
N TRP A 65 7.97 -2.25 -7.55
CA TRP A 65 7.10 -3.39 -7.85
C TRP A 65 6.38 -3.83 -6.58
N SER A 66 5.22 -4.43 -6.79
CA SER A 66 4.33 -4.91 -5.74
C SER A 66 4.14 -6.42 -5.90
N MET A 67 4.26 -7.18 -4.83
CA MET A 67 3.85 -8.58 -4.76
C MET A 67 2.51 -8.60 -4.02
N PRO A 68 1.37 -8.85 -4.69
CA PRO A 68 0.08 -8.50 -4.10
C PRO A 68 -0.61 -9.64 -3.31
N ALA A 69 -0.03 -10.84 -3.24
CA ALA A 69 -0.64 -11.97 -2.53
C ALA A 69 0.39 -13.08 -2.24
N GLY A 70 1.28 -12.84 -1.28
CA GLY A 70 2.27 -13.81 -0.83
C GLY A 70 1.62 -14.81 0.12
N LYS A 71 2.03 -16.07 0.08
CA LYS A 71 1.58 -17.07 1.05
C LYS A 71 2.18 -16.75 2.39
N THR A 72 1.34 -16.40 3.35
CA THR A 72 1.77 -15.87 4.65
C THR A 72 1.67 -16.94 5.72
N ASN A 73 2.70 -17.02 6.56
CA ASN A 73 2.73 -17.83 7.75
C ASN A 73 3.37 -17.04 8.90
N GLY A 74 3.10 -17.43 10.13
CA GLY A 74 3.64 -16.77 11.30
C GLY A 74 2.61 -16.53 12.39
N SER A 75 2.90 -15.60 13.27
CA SER A 75 2.06 -15.28 14.42
C SER A 75 2.08 -13.80 14.79
N LEU A 76 1.03 -13.40 15.49
CA LEU A 76 0.89 -12.14 16.19
C LEU A 76 0.65 -12.43 17.67
N THR A 77 1.43 -11.84 18.55
CA THR A 77 1.18 -11.88 20.00
C THR A 77 0.60 -10.54 20.45
N LEU A 78 -0.58 -10.58 21.09
CA LEU A 78 -1.23 -9.42 21.67
C LEU A 78 -1.38 -9.63 23.18
N ASN A 79 -0.74 -8.80 23.99
CA ASN A 79 -0.78 -8.85 25.45
C ASN A 79 -0.51 -10.27 26.00
N GLY A 80 0.48 -10.96 25.43
CA GLY A 80 0.87 -12.32 25.80
C GLY A 80 0.00 -13.45 25.20
N THR A 81 -1.02 -13.12 24.41
CA THR A 81 -1.82 -14.11 23.68
C THR A 81 -1.33 -14.23 22.25
N GLU A 82 -0.80 -15.40 21.88
CA GLU A 82 -0.40 -15.70 20.51
C GLU A 82 -1.60 -16.10 19.65
N VAL A 83 -1.65 -15.54 18.44
CA VAL A 83 -2.59 -15.87 17.37
C VAL A 83 -1.78 -16.26 16.14
N LEU A 84 -1.99 -17.48 15.65
CA LEU A 84 -1.38 -17.95 14.40
C LEU A 84 -2.17 -17.43 13.20
N PHE A 85 -1.49 -17.09 12.12
CA PHE A 85 -2.16 -16.75 10.87
C PHE A 85 -2.80 -17.99 10.24
N ASP A 86 -3.98 -17.80 9.65
CA ASP A 86 -4.60 -18.82 8.81
C ASP A 86 -3.90 -18.84 7.45
N THR A 87 -2.94 -19.75 7.27
CA THR A 87 -2.14 -19.86 6.05
C THR A 87 -2.95 -20.13 4.78
N THR A 88 -4.24 -20.52 4.90
CA THR A 88 -5.13 -20.73 3.77
C THR A 88 -5.84 -19.44 3.34
N ASN A 89 -6.13 -18.55 4.30
CA ASN A 89 -6.96 -17.36 4.08
C ASN A 89 -6.22 -16.03 4.29
N SER A 90 -4.98 -16.07 4.78
CA SER A 90 -4.11 -14.91 4.95
C SER A 90 -3.09 -14.82 3.82
N PHE A 91 -2.80 -13.59 3.41
CA PHE A 91 -1.77 -13.29 2.42
C PHE A 91 -1.11 -11.95 2.77
N THR A 92 0.06 -11.71 2.21
CA THR A 92 0.82 -10.47 2.38
C THR A 92 0.86 -9.73 1.05
N TRP A 93 0.59 -8.43 1.09
CA TRP A 93 1.03 -7.51 0.05
C TRP A 93 2.40 -6.95 0.43
N TYR A 94 3.34 -6.96 -0.50
CA TYR A 94 4.69 -6.44 -0.29
C TYR A 94 5.08 -5.49 -1.41
N ASP A 95 5.35 -4.23 -1.05
CA ASP A 95 5.90 -3.23 -1.94
C ASP A 95 7.40 -3.05 -1.72
N ARG A 96 8.13 -3.02 -2.84
CA ARG A 96 9.54 -2.61 -2.85
C ARG A 96 9.68 -1.35 -3.70
N GLN A 97 9.98 -0.24 -3.05
CA GLN A 97 10.25 1.05 -3.70
C GLN A 97 11.68 1.53 -3.44
N TRP A 98 12.33 2.10 -4.46
CA TRP A 98 13.65 2.74 -4.30
C TRP A 98 13.85 3.87 -5.31
N GLN A 99 14.72 4.81 -4.94
CA GLN A 99 15.08 5.98 -5.73
C GLN A 99 16.40 6.57 -5.24
N ASP A 100 17.08 7.32 -6.12
CA ASP A 100 18.35 8.00 -5.82
C ASP A 100 18.16 9.40 -5.18
N SER A 101 16.94 9.73 -4.75
CA SER A 101 16.60 10.97 -4.03
C SER A 101 15.72 10.68 -2.83
N SER A 102 15.58 11.64 -1.90
CA SER A 102 14.49 11.59 -0.93
C SER A 102 13.14 11.60 -1.67
N PRO A 103 12.10 10.91 -1.15
CA PRO A 103 10.72 11.15 -1.57
C PRO A 103 10.41 12.66 -1.63
N THR A 104 9.53 13.06 -2.54
CA THR A 104 9.03 14.44 -2.61
C THR A 104 8.51 14.91 -1.26
N LEU A 105 8.72 16.19 -0.95
CA LEU A 105 7.77 16.92 -0.11
C LEU A 105 6.46 16.95 -0.91
N GLY A 106 5.43 16.27 -0.43
CA GLY A 106 4.20 16.06 -1.18
C GLY A 106 3.26 15.11 -0.46
N ASN A 107 2.01 15.13 -0.90
CA ASN A 107 0.97 14.27 -0.36
C ASN A 107 0.77 13.10 -1.30
N TRP A 108 0.37 11.96 -0.77
CA TRP A 108 -0.14 10.90 -1.61
C TRP A 108 -1.30 10.17 -0.99
N THR A 109 -2.11 9.61 -1.87
CA THR A 109 -3.08 8.57 -1.55
C THR A 109 -2.75 7.37 -2.41
N TRP A 110 -2.55 6.23 -1.78
CA TRP A 110 -2.29 4.97 -2.47
C TRP A 110 -3.36 3.95 -2.10
N PHE A 111 -3.77 3.14 -3.07
CA PHE A 111 -4.66 2.02 -2.83
C PHE A 111 -4.02 0.72 -3.35
N GLU A 112 -3.94 -0.29 -2.50
CA GLU A 112 -3.86 -1.69 -2.94
C GLU A 112 -5.26 -2.29 -2.99
N LEU A 113 -5.68 -2.81 -4.14
CA LEU A 113 -7.02 -3.36 -4.29
C LEU A 113 -7.01 -4.80 -4.76
N HIS A 114 -7.87 -5.59 -4.12
CA HIS A 114 -8.25 -6.94 -4.48
C HIS A 114 -9.62 -6.92 -5.17
N PHE A 115 -9.74 -7.74 -6.20
CA PHE A 115 -10.96 -7.90 -6.98
C PHE A 115 -11.62 -9.24 -6.65
N GLN A 116 -12.90 -9.38 -7.02
CA GLN A 116 -13.64 -10.63 -6.88
C GLN A 116 -12.95 -11.79 -7.62
N ASP A 117 -12.36 -11.50 -8.79
CA ASP A 117 -11.42 -12.42 -9.42
C ASP A 117 -10.06 -12.34 -8.67
N PRO A 118 -9.60 -13.42 -8.02
CA PRO A 118 -8.36 -13.42 -7.27
C PRO A 118 -7.11 -13.22 -8.14
N LEU A 119 -7.19 -13.38 -9.46
CA LEU A 119 -6.10 -13.09 -10.38
C LEU A 119 -5.92 -11.59 -10.63
N ILE A 120 -6.94 -10.78 -10.32
CA ILE A 120 -6.94 -9.34 -10.59
C ILE A 120 -6.57 -8.56 -9.32
N LYS A 121 -5.63 -7.63 -9.48
CA LYS A 121 -5.08 -6.80 -8.40
C LYS A 121 -4.79 -5.41 -8.95
N ALA A 122 -4.93 -4.37 -8.14
CA ALA A 122 -4.54 -3.03 -8.56
C ALA A 122 -3.69 -2.32 -7.51
N SER A 123 -2.69 -1.59 -7.99
CA SER A 123 -1.97 -0.57 -7.22
C SER A 123 -2.29 0.78 -7.83
N ILE A 124 -2.91 1.66 -7.06
CA ILE A 124 -3.48 2.91 -7.55
C ILE A 124 -2.89 4.09 -6.80
N TRP A 125 -2.21 4.95 -7.54
CA TRP A 125 -1.47 6.07 -6.98
C TRP A 125 -2.13 7.40 -7.30
N ALA A 126 -2.23 8.23 -6.27
CA ALA A 126 -2.48 9.66 -6.38
C ALA A 126 -1.35 10.41 -5.68
N ILE A 127 -0.50 11.07 -6.46
CA ILE A 127 0.68 11.77 -5.98
C ILE A 127 0.48 13.26 -6.21
N ASP A 128 0.56 14.04 -5.15
CA ASP A 128 0.45 15.49 -5.14
C ASP A 128 1.76 16.09 -4.65
N GLU A 129 2.68 16.34 -5.59
CA GLU A 129 3.99 16.89 -5.25
C GLU A 129 3.86 18.38 -4.88
N ASN A 130 4.46 18.76 -3.75
CA ASN A 130 4.59 20.16 -3.35
C ASN A 130 5.87 20.77 -3.97
N THR A 131 6.04 20.58 -5.29
CA THR A 131 7.11 21.14 -6.11
C THR A 131 6.63 22.41 -6.84
N GLU A 132 7.57 23.20 -7.37
CA GLU A 132 7.25 24.34 -8.25
C GLU A 132 7.87 24.11 -9.64
N PRO A 133 7.05 23.93 -10.70
CA PRO A 133 5.58 23.93 -10.70
C PRO A 133 5.00 22.68 -10.01
N LYS A 134 3.81 22.83 -9.41
CA LYS A 134 3.10 21.69 -8.79
C LYS A 134 2.87 20.59 -9.81
N ASN A 135 3.23 19.37 -9.43
CA ASN A 135 3.07 18.19 -10.26
C ASN A 135 2.10 17.21 -9.60
N THR A 136 1.10 16.78 -10.35
CA THR A 136 0.12 15.79 -9.90
C THR A 136 0.15 14.59 -10.81
N SER A 137 0.35 13.39 -10.25
CA SER A 137 0.30 12.14 -10.99
C SER A 137 -0.85 11.28 -10.49
N ARG A 138 -1.62 10.71 -11.43
CA ARG A 138 -2.74 9.80 -11.15
C ARG A 138 -2.66 8.62 -12.10
N PHE A 139 -2.38 7.44 -11.58
CA PHE A 139 -2.38 6.22 -12.37
C PHE A 139 -2.83 5.01 -11.55
N ALA A 140 -3.52 4.08 -12.20
CA ALA A 140 -3.87 2.77 -11.67
C ALA A 140 -3.14 1.71 -12.48
N SER A 141 -2.35 0.87 -11.82
CA SER A 141 -1.73 -0.32 -12.41
C SER A 141 -2.62 -1.51 -12.08
N VAL A 142 -3.45 -1.95 -13.03
CA VAL A 142 -4.38 -3.06 -12.87
C VAL A 142 -3.81 -4.31 -13.52
N ARG A 143 -3.35 -5.26 -12.71
CA ARG A 143 -2.85 -6.56 -13.15
C ARG A 143 -4.02 -7.49 -13.41
N THR A 144 -4.14 -8.01 -14.61
CA THR A 144 -5.10 -9.06 -15.01
C THR A 144 -4.37 -10.25 -15.64
N PRO A 145 -5.06 -11.37 -15.96
CA PRO A 145 -4.46 -12.50 -16.66
C PRO A 145 -3.80 -12.17 -18.01
N ASP A 146 -4.20 -11.09 -18.68
CA ASP A 146 -3.61 -10.68 -19.97
C ASP A 146 -2.40 -9.75 -19.83
N GLY A 147 -2.11 -9.25 -18.62
CA GLY A 147 -1.03 -8.31 -18.34
C GLY A 147 -1.42 -7.19 -17.38
N THR A 148 -0.53 -6.21 -17.24
CA THR A 148 -0.78 -5.00 -16.43
C THR A 148 -1.24 -3.86 -17.31
N HIS A 149 -2.41 -3.32 -17.01
CA HIS A 149 -2.98 -2.13 -17.65
C HIS A 149 -2.65 -0.89 -16.81
N VAL A 150 -2.28 0.20 -17.47
CA VAL A 150 -2.08 1.50 -16.80
C VAL A 150 -3.21 2.43 -17.20
N LEU A 151 -4.03 2.81 -16.23
CA LEU A 151 -5.22 3.61 -16.44
C LEU A 151 -5.10 4.96 -15.74
N THR A 152 -5.61 6.00 -16.37
CA THR A 152 -5.80 7.30 -15.73
C THR A 152 -7.18 7.37 -15.10
N TYR A 153 -7.28 8.12 -14.01
CA TYR A 153 -8.51 8.28 -13.25
C TYR A 153 -8.53 9.63 -12.53
N THR A 154 -9.70 10.05 -12.05
CA THR A 154 -9.84 11.16 -11.11
C THR A 154 -10.15 10.62 -9.72
N LEU A 155 -9.54 11.22 -8.70
CA LEU A 155 -9.80 10.88 -7.29
C LEU A 155 -10.69 11.97 -6.67
N SER A 156 -11.78 11.55 -6.04
CA SER A 156 -12.70 12.42 -5.32
C SER A 156 -12.92 11.91 -3.89
N PRO A 157 -12.24 12.47 -2.88
CA PRO A 157 -12.53 12.17 -1.48
C PRO A 157 -13.91 12.71 -1.07
N ASP A 158 -14.62 11.95 -0.25
CA ASP A 158 -15.92 12.34 0.34
C ASP A 158 -15.74 12.81 1.78
N TYR A 159 -15.84 14.12 1.99
CA TYR A 159 -15.73 14.76 3.30
C TYR A 159 -17.06 14.84 4.07
N SER A 160 -18.13 14.20 3.59
CA SER A 160 -19.37 14.05 4.38
C SER A 160 -19.21 13.03 5.51
N THR A 161 -18.25 12.11 5.37
CA THR A 161 -17.89 11.10 6.37
C THR A 161 -16.39 11.19 6.64
N THR A 162 -16.02 11.64 7.83
CA THR A 162 -14.64 11.91 8.20
C THR A 162 -14.29 11.34 9.57
N TRP A 163 -12.99 11.24 9.84
CA TRP A 163 -12.47 11.00 11.17
C TRP A 163 -11.37 12.01 11.49
N TYR A 164 -11.42 12.52 12.72
CA TYR A 164 -10.41 13.42 13.24
C TYR A 164 -9.38 12.63 14.05
N SER A 165 -8.11 12.75 13.67
CA SER A 165 -7.01 12.22 14.47
C SER A 165 -6.61 13.19 15.57
N SER A 166 -6.60 12.72 16.81
CA SER A 166 -6.00 13.46 17.93
C SER A 166 -4.48 13.48 17.92
N CYS A 167 -3.85 12.63 17.12
CA CYS A 167 -2.40 12.46 17.06
C CYS A 167 -1.76 13.45 16.09
N SER A 168 -2.33 13.60 14.90
CA SER A 168 -1.86 14.55 13.88
C SER A 168 -2.65 15.86 13.83
N ASN A 169 -3.82 15.90 14.47
CA ASN A 169 -4.82 16.96 14.29
C ASN A 169 -5.28 17.08 12.82
N GLU A 170 -5.28 15.96 12.09
CA GLU A 170 -5.81 15.86 10.74
C GLU A 170 -7.26 15.37 10.73
N THR A 171 -7.97 15.73 9.66
CA THR A 171 -9.29 15.17 9.35
C THR A 171 -9.20 14.37 8.06
N TYR A 172 -9.30 13.05 8.17
CA TYR A 172 -9.27 12.15 7.03
C TYR A 172 -10.68 11.94 6.47
N PRO A 173 -10.88 12.00 5.14
CA PRO A 173 -12.07 11.42 4.53
C PRO A 173 -12.06 9.91 4.78
N LEU A 174 -13.23 9.28 4.87
CA LEU A 174 -13.36 7.83 5.05
C LEU A 174 -13.95 7.13 3.81
N ALA A 175 -14.15 7.88 2.73
CA ALA A 175 -14.63 7.35 1.47
C ALA A 175 -14.01 8.11 0.29
N TRP A 176 -13.80 7.39 -0.81
CA TRP A 176 -13.19 7.91 -2.03
C TRP A 176 -13.90 7.34 -3.25
N THR A 177 -14.10 8.18 -4.26
CA THR A 177 -14.52 7.75 -5.60
C THR A 177 -13.35 7.90 -6.57
N LEU A 178 -13.03 6.82 -7.27
CA LEU A 178 -12.06 6.77 -8.34
C LEU A 178 -12.83 6.61 -9.65
N GLU A 179 -12.81 7.61 -10.53
CA GLU A 179 -13.53 7.58 -11.82
C GLU A 179 -12.54 7.47 -12.98
N PHE A 180 -12.67 6.39 -13.76
CA PHE A 180 -11.81 6.07 -14.89
C PHE A 180 -12.33 6.71 -16.17
N GLN A 181 -11.44 6.92 -17.15
CA GLN A 181 -11.79 7.59 -18.41
C GLN A 181 -12.86 6.86 -19.24
N ASN A 182 -13.05 5.56 -19.01
CA ASN A 182 -14.10 4.76 -19.65
C ASN A 182 -15.48 4.90 -18.97
N GLY A 183 -15.59 5.73 -17.92
CA GLY A 183 -16.82 5.96 -17.16
C GLY A 183 -17.07 4.96 -16.04
N GLU A 184 -16.26 3.92 -15.92
CA GLU A 184 -16.30 3.02 -14.77
C GLU A 184 -15.77 3.71 -13.51
N LYS A 185 -16.19 3.22 -12.35
CA LYS A 185 -15.87 3.83 -11.06
C LYS A 185 -15.59 2.78 -10.01
N LEU A 186 -14.67 3.09 -9.11
CA LEU A 186 -14.49 2.39 -7.85
C LEU A 186 -14.88 3.34 -6.71
N VAL A 187 -15.62 2.82 -5.73
CA VAL A 187 -15.96 3.52 -4.49
C VAL A 187 -15.34 2.73 -3.35
N ALA A 188 -14.31 3.29 -2.73
CA ALA A 188 -13.62 2.73 -1.57
C ALA A 188 -14.15 3.38 -0.29
N LYS A 189 -14.37 2.59 0.75
CA LYS A 189 -14.82 3.05 2.07
C LYS A 189 -14.00 2.37 3.15
N SER A 190 -13.48 3.17 4.07
CA SER A 190 -12.75 2.64 5.21
C SER A 190 -13.67 1.82 6.12
N ILE A 191 -13.21 0.64 6.55
CA ILE A 191 -14.01 -0.26 7.40
C ILE A 191 -14.16 0.25 8.83
N ARG A 192 -13.21 1.10 9.28
CA ARG A 192 -13.25 1.74 10.59
C ARG A 192 -12.45 3.05 10.58
N PRO A 193 -12.80 4.02 11.44
CA PRO A 193 -12.22 5.35 11.38
C PRO A 193 -10.78 5.45 11.90
N ASP A 194 -10.43 4.72 12.96
CA ASP A 194 -9.19 4.86 13.73
C ASP A 194 -8.06 3.96 13.20
N GLN A 195 -7.47 4.35 12.08
CA GLN A 195 -6.42 3.58 11.39
C GLN A 195 -5.16 4.40 11.05
N GLU A 196 -4.94 5.52 11.73
CA GLU A 196 -3.71 6.29 11.59
C GLU A 196 -2.55 5.65 12.37
N LEU A 197 -1.41 5.51 11.70
CA LEU A 197 -0.13 5.19 12.31
C LEU A 197 0.57 6.48 12.73
N CYS A 198 0.68 6.66 14.04
CA CYS A 198 1.33 7.80 14.70
C CYS A 198 2.84 7.59 14.83
N GLY A 199 3.56 7.59 13.71
CA GLY A 199 5.01 7.52 13.72
C GLY A 199 5.67 8.84 14.10
N GLU A 200 6.88 8.77 14.67
CA GLU A 200 7.69 9.96 14.96
C GLU A 200 8.25 10.62 13.68
N VAL A 201 8.52 9.80 12.66
CA VAL A 201 9.13 10.23 11.39
C VAL A 201 8.08 10.54 10.34
N GLN A 202 6.98 9.78 10.33
CA GLN A 202 5.91 9.91 9.36
C GLN A 202 4.59 9.51 10.00
N ILE A 203 3.55 10.25 9.65
CA ILE A 203 2.17 9.95 10.00
C ILE A 203 1.46 9.52 8.72
N ALA A 204 0.77 8.39 8.76
CA ALA A 204 0.01 7.86 7.64
C ALA A 204 -1.33 7.33 8.13
N TYR A 205 -2.39 7.56 7.37
CA TYR A 205 -3.63 6.81 7.53
C TYR A 205 -3.53 5.51 6.74
N GLU A 206 -3.57 4.36 7.41
CA GLU A 206 -3.38 3.02 6.82
C GLU A 206 -4.67 2.21 6.98
N GLY A 207 -5.68 2.57 6.19
CA GLY A 207 -7.03 2.09 6.39
C GLY A 207 -7.38 0.89 5.52
N PHE A 208 -7.80 -0.22 6.13
CA PHE A 208 -8.50 -1.26 5.37
C PHE A 208 -9.80 -0.71 4.78
N VAL A 209 -10.08 -1.03 3.52
CA VAL A 209 -11.25 -0.55 2.76
C VAL A 209 -12.07 -1.69 2.19
N GLU A 210 -13.40 -1.50 2.18
CA GLU A 210 -14.30 -2.21 1.27
C GLU A 210 -14.45 -1.39 -0.02
N VAL A 211 -14.50 -2.07 -1.16
CA VAL A 211 -14.56 -1.42 -2.48
C VAL A 211 -15.70 -1.99 -3.30
N THR A 212 -16.43 -1.10 -3.96
CA THR A 212 -17.50 -1.46 -4.90
C THR A 212 -17.27 -0.79 -6.25
N GLY A 213 -17.92 -1.32 -7.30
CA GLY A 213 -17.79 -0.82 -8.66
C GLY A 213 -16.81 -1.64 -9.50
N THR A 214 -16.48 -1.14 -10.69
CA THR A 214 -15.71 -1.89 -11.68
C THR A 214 -14.55 -1.08 -12.24
N VAL A 215 -13.55 -1.82 -12.73
CA VAL A 215 -12.56 -1.30 -13.68
C VAL A 215 -12.14 -2.42 -14.63
N LEU A 216 -12.06 -2.11 -15.93
CA LEU A 216 -11.89 -3.09 -17.01
C LEU A 216 -12.97 -4.18 -16.99
N GLY A 217 -14.19 -3.86 -16.55
CA GLY A 217 -15.28 -4.82 -16.38
C GLY A 217 -15.14 -5.79 -15.21
N ASN A 218 -14.16 -5.58 -14.31
CA ASN A 218 -13.94 -6.44 -13.15
C ASN A 218 -14.37 -5.76 -11.85
N GLU A 219 -15.11 -6.48 -11.01
CA GLU A 219 -15.61 -5.98 -9.73
C GLU A 219 -14.51 -5.97 -8.66
N ALA A 220 -14.29 -4.81 -8.05
CA ALA A 220 -13.42 -4.70 -6.89
C ALA A 220 -14.12 -5.27 -5.64
N ALA A 221 -13.34 -5.59 -4.61
CA ALA A 221 -13.84 -6.20 -3.38
C ALA A 221 -13.36 -5.45 -2.13
N TYR A 222 -12.05 -5.42 -1.90
CA TYR A 222 -11.46 -4.87 -0.68
C TYR A 222 -10.01 -4.46 -0.92
N GLY A 223 -9.38 -3.86 0.08
CA GLY A 223 -7.97 -3.50 0.01
C GLY A 223 -7.53 -2.66 1.20
N LEU A 224 -6.54 -1.83 0.96
CA LEU A 224 -6.05 -0.81 1.88
C LEU A 224 -5.92 0.53 1.14
N VAL A 225 -6.12 1.62 1.88
CA VAL A 225 -5.75 2.97 1.47
C VAL A 225 -4.67 3.50 2.42
N GLU A 226 -3.57 3.94 1.85
CA GLU A 226 -2.56 4.74 2.54
C GLU A 226 -2.81 6.22 2.19
N ILE A 227 -2.80 7.09 3.20
CA ILE A 227 -2.79 8.55 3.00
C ILE A 227 -1.66 9.14 3.80
N VAL A 228 -0.77 9.83 3.09
CA VAL A 228 0.26 10.66 3.70
C VAL A 228 0.01 12.11 3.29
N ASP A 229 -0.17 12.94 4.29
CA ASP A 229 -0.24 14.39 4.15
C ASP A 229 1.02 14.99 4.76
N THR A 230 1.94 15.45 3.92
CA THR A 230 3.09 16.22 4.38
C THR A 230 2.68 17.68 4.47
N ARG A 231 2.12 18.07 5.63
CA ARG A 231 2.15 19.49 5.97
C ARG A 231 3.62 19.91 6.07
N VAL A 232 4.03 20.79 5.17
CA VAL A 232 5.26 21.56 5.37
C VAL A 232 5.03 22.39 6.63
N SER A 233 5.53 21.89 7.76
CA SER A 233 5.70 22.69 8.95
C SER A 233 6.83 23.68 8.64
N ILE A 234 6.48 24.87 8.17
CA ILE A 234 7.39 26.02 8.11
C ILE A 234 7.24 26.83 9.40
#